data_AF-A0A968IBT2-F1
#
_entry.id   AF-A0A968IBT2-F1
#
_cell.length_a   1.000
_cell.length_b   1.000
_cell.length_c   1.000
_cell.angle_alpha   90.00
_cell.angle_beta   90.00
_cell.angle_gamma   90.00
#
_symmetry.space_group_name_H-M   'P 1'
#
loop_
_entity.id
_entity.type
_entity.pdbx_description
1 polymer ?
#
loop_
_entity_poly.entity_id
_entity_poly.type
_entity_poly.pdbx_seq_one_letter_code
_entity_poly.pdbx_strand_id
1 'polypeptide(L)'
;MNRAGATRIAFGQYKAWKVGTHGNSQPHEALVQVSPVLVHRDLNKNFIRTRDRVFEGLFGIDQHHGYDLPLTNIGQASAGCLVGRTRKGHREFMSLVKSDRRYQENRNYTFITTIIAGDDLVKSMGR
;
A
#
# COMPACT_ATOMS: atom_id res chain seq x y z
N MET A 1 -1.93 -1.26 -17.22
CA MET A 1 -1.54 -2.38 -16.33
C MET A 1 -0.22 -2.95 -16.82
N ASN A 2 0.75 -3.23 -15.93
CA ASN A 2 2.06 -3.74 -16.33
C ASN A 2 1.91 -5.14 -16.95
N ARG A 3 2.59 -5.40 -18.08
CA ARG A 3 2.59 -6.72 -18.75
C ARG A 3 3.11 -7.85 -17.84
N ALA A 4 3.94 -7.51 -16.86
CA ALA A 4 4.49 -8.43 -15.86
C ALA A 4 3.54 -8.73 -14.67
N GLY A 5 2.28 -8.31 -14.73
CA GLY A 5 1.31 -8.53 -13.65
C GLY A 5 1.36 -7.47 -12.54
N ALA A 6 0.38 -7.55 -11.64
CA ALA A 6 0.28 -6.65 -10.50
C ALA A 6 1.45 -6.85 -9.54
N THR A 7 1.96 -5.74 -9.01
CA THR A 7 3.05 -5.76 -8.04
C THR A 7 2.55 -6.29 -6.69
N ARG A 8 3.31 -7.14 -6.02
CA ARG A 8 3.02 -7.57 -4.64
C ARG A 8 4.23 -7.28 -3.78
N ILE A 9 4.10 -6.41 -2.79
CA ILE A 9 5.21 -6.11 -1.88
C ILE A 9 5.59 -7.38 -1.12
N ALA A 10 6.88 -7.71 -1.08
CA ALA A 10 7.39 -8.80 -0.27
C ALA A 10 7.17 -8.51 1.22
N PHE A 11 6.94 -9.53 2.03
CA PHE A 11 6.74 -9.34 3.47
C PHE A 11 7.98 -8.72 4.13
N GLY A 12 7.77 -7.90 5.16
CA GLY A 12 8.85 -7.20 5.86
C GLY A 12 8.49 -5.77 6.26
N GLN A 13 9.45 -5.07 6.84
CA GLN A 13 9.30 -3.66 7.23
C GLN A 13 10.06 -2.76 6.26
N TYR A 14 9.40 -1.71 5.77
CA TYR A 14 10.00 -0.78 4.83
C TYR A 14 9.78 0.66 5.28
N LYS A 15 10.86 1.45 5.32
CA LYS A 15 10.80 2.90 5.53
C LYS A 15 10.72 3.60 4.18
N ALA A 16 9.53 3.61 3.57
CA ALA A 16 9.40 3.92 2.15
C ALA A 16 8.27 4.85 1.74
N TRP A 17 7.50 5.42 2.67
CA TRP A 17 6.36 6.29 2.34
C TRP A 17 6.36 7.64 3.05
N LYS A 18 5.87 8.68 2.38
CA LYS A 18 5.64 10.03 2.96
C LYS A 18 4.20 10.48 2.72
N VAL A 19 3.71 11.43 3.52
CA VAL A 19 2.44 12.10 3.21
C VAL A 19 2.58 12.81 1.86
N GLY A 20 1.60 12.61 0.98
CA GLY A 20 1.54 13.20 -0.35
C GLY A 20 0.16 13.06 -0.98
N THR A 21 0.08 13.21 -2.30
CA THR A 21 -1.17 13.15 -3.06
C THR A 21 -1.14 12.00 -4.05
N HIS A 22 -2.15 11.15 -4.01
CA HIS A 22 -2.36 10.06 -4.98
C HIS A 22 -3.39 10.47 -6.05
N GLY A 23 -3.12 10.08 -7.30
CA GLY A 23 -4.04 10.20 -8.42
C GLY A 23 -4.09 11.58 -9.08
N ASN A 24 -4.35 11.60 -10.40
CA ASN A 24 -4.45 12.84 -11.18
C ASN A 24 -5.90 13.32 -11.34
N SER A 25 -6.83 12.40 -11.66
CA SER A 25 -8.23 12.75 -11.94
C SER A 25 -9.07 12.98 -10.68
N GLN A 26 -8.70 12.34 -9.57
CA GLN A 26 -9.30 12.55 -8.25
C GLN A 26 -8.17 12.57 -7.21
N PRO A 27 -7.40 13.68 -7.15
CA PRO A 27 -6.28 13.80 -6.23
C PRO A 27 -6.77 13.74 -4.79
N HIS A 28 -6.10 12.93 -3.96
CA HIS A 28 -6.42 12.80 -2.54
C HIS A 28 -5.17 12.49 -1.72
N GLU A 29 -5.23 12.85 -0.43
CA GLU A 29 -4.14 12.62 0.51
C GLU A 29 -3.88 11.12 0.69
N ALA A 30 -2.60 10.74 0.64
CA ALA A 30 -2.13 9.37 0.69
C ALA A 30 -0.73 9.30 1.31
N LEU A 31 -0.27 8.07 1.56
CA LEU A 31 1.14 7.79 1.78
C LEU A 31 1.77 7.39 0.44
N VAL A 32 2.62 8.24 -0.13
CA VAL A 32 3.23 8.05 -1.45
C VAL A 32 4.60 7.38 -1.34
N GLN A 33 4.92 6.47 -2.26
CA GLN A 33 6.21 5.78 -2.25
C GLN A 33 7.37 6.75 -2.56
N VAL A 34 8.40 6.75 -1.71
CA VAL A 34 9.60 7.58 -1.86
C VAL A 34 10.91 6.81 -1.72
N SER A 35 10.87 5.53 -1.35
CA SER A 35 12.06 4.68 -1.28
C SER A 35 11.79 3.29 -1.85
N PRO A 36 12.83 2.58 -2.32
CA PRO A 36 12.68 1.25 -2.88
C PRO A 36 12.03 0.27 -1.90
N VAL A 37 11.22 -0.64 -2.45
CA VAL A 37 10.70 -1.81 -1.73
C VAL A 37 10.96 -3.07 -2.53
N LEU A 38 10.96 -4.21 -1.86
CA LEU A 38 11.03 -5.52 -2.52
C LEU A 38 9.64 -5.94 -2.96
N VAL A 39 9.53 -6.45 -4.19
CA VAL A 39 8.26 -6.89 -4.76
C VAL A 39 8.40 -8.20 -5.51
N HIS A 40 7.34 -9.01 -5.47
CA HIS A 40 7.10 -10.11 -6.38
C HIS A 40 6.24 -9.63 -7.55
N ARG A 41 6.48 -10.18 -8.74
CA ARG A 41 5.66 -9.96 -9.93
C ARG A 41 4.95 -11.27 -10.26
N ASP A 42 3.62 -11.23 -10.28
CA ASP A 42 2.78 -12.36 -10.66
C ASP A 42 2.79 -12.53 -12.19
N LEU A 43 3.92 -13.05 -12.72
CA LEU A 43 4.19 -13.15 -14.15
C LEU A 43 3.22 -14.11 -14.86
N ASN A 44 2.79 -15.16 -14.17
CA ASN A 44 1.85 -16.16 -14.68
C ASN A 44 0.38 -15.86 -14.32
N LYS A 45 0.12 -14.77 -13.58
CA LYS A 45 -1.21 -14.30 -13.19
C LYS A 45 -2.01 -15.34 -12.40
N ASN A 46 -1.32 -16.17 -11.61
CA ASN A 46 -1.95 -17.25 -10.83
C ASN A 46 -2.39 -16.78 -9.44
N PHE A 47 -2.13 -15.52 -9.09
CA PHE A 47 -2.46 -14.90 -7.81
C PHE A 47 -1.77 -15.50 -6.59
N ILE A 48 -0.69 -16.27 -6.75
CA ILE A 48 0.08 -16.90 -5.67
C ILE A 48 1.36 -16.08 -5.42
N ARG A 49 1.88 -16.05 -4.19
CA ARG A 49 3.06 -15.23 -3.80
C ARG A 49 4.41 -15.96 -3.92
N THR A 50 4.42 -17.25 -4.25
CA THR A 50 5.60 -18.11 -4.08
C THR A 50 6.29 -18.39 -5.41
N ARG A 51 7.63 -18.43 -5.39
CA ARG A 51 8.55 -18.75 -6.52
C ARG A 51 8.76 -17.66 -7.58
N ASP A 52 8.16 -16.47 -7.42
CA ASP A 52 8.42 -15.34 -8.32
C ASP A 52 9.73 -14.62 -8.01
N ARG A 53 10.39 -14.13 -9.06
CA ARG A 53 11.58 -13.27 -8.96
C ARG A 53 11.27 -12.05 -8.08
N VAL A 54 12.20 -11.70 -7.20
CA VAL A 54 12.14 -10.49 -6.38
C VAL A 54 12.76 -9.33 -7.17
N PHE A 55 12.09 -8.18 -7.15
CA PHE A 55 12.56 -6.93 -7.73
C PHE A 55 12.63 -5.87 -6.65
N GLU A 56 13.63 -5.01 -6.71
CA GLU A 56 13.78 -3.85 -5.83
C GLU A 56 13.61 -2.57 -6.64
N GLY A 57 12.86 -1.60 -6.11
CA GLY A 57 12.75 -0.30 -6.78
C GLY A 57 11.54 0.55 -6.38
N LEU A 58 11.40 1.66 -7.10
CA LEU A 58 10.23 2.53 -7.05
C LEU A 58 9.20 2.05 -8.07
N PHE A 59 7.98 1.81 -7.61
CA PHE A 59 6.91 1.22 -8.41
C PHE A 59 5.62 2.04 -8.39
N GLY A 60 5.60 3.20 -7.71
CA GLY A 60 4.40 4.02 -7.51
C GLY A 60 3.37 3.32 -6.62
N ILE A 61 3.83 2.57 -5.63
CA ILE A 61 2.97 1.81 -4.72
C ILE A 61 2.55 2.72 -3.56
N ASP A 62 1.42 3.38 -3.71
CA ASP A 62 0.90 4.29 -2.68
C ASP A 62 -0.03 3.56 -1.69
N GLN A 63 -0.27 4.18 -0.53
CA GLN A 63 -1.32 3.77 0.41
C GLN A 63 -2.47 4.76 0.36
N HIS A 64 -3.60 4.35 -0.22
CA HIS A 64 -4.70 5.24 -0.58
C HIS A 64 -6.08 4.58 -0.42
N HIS A 65 -7.16 5.30 -0.72
CA HIS A 65 -8.51 4.74 -0.59
C HIS A 65 -8.96 3.96 -1.83
N GLY A 66 -9.85 2.98 -1.61
CA GLY A 66 -10.44 2.13 -2.65
C GLY A 66 -11.67 2.72 -3.34
N TYR A 67 -11.84 4.05 -3.32
CA TYR A 67 -12.94 4.77 -3.97
C TYR A 67 -14.35 4.35 -3.52
N ASP A 68 -14.47 3.80 -2.30
CA ASP A 68 -15.71 3.23 -1.78
C ASP A 68 -16.25 2.06 -2.63
N LEU A 69 -15.37 1.37 -3.37
CA LEU A 69 -15.74 0.21 -4.16
C LEU A 69 -16.35 -0.92 -3.31
N PRO A 70 -17.16 -1.81 -3.92
CA PRO A 70 -17.78 -2.93 -3.22
C PRO A 70 -16.74 -3.79 -2.48
N LEU A 71 -17.14 -4.32 -1.32
CA LEU A 71 -16.28 -5.17 -0.50
C LEU A 71 -15.75 -6.39 -1.26
N THR A 72 -16.56 -6.93 -2.17
CA THR A 72 -16.26 -8.12 -2.97
C THR A 72 -15.46 -7.81 -4.25
N ASN A 73 -15.28 -6.52 -4.60
CA ASN A 73 -14.62 -6.15 -5.85
C ASN A 73 -14.02 -4.74 -5.76
N ILE A 74 -12.71 -4.66 -5.53
CA ILE A 74 -11.93 -3.42 -5.52
C ILE A 74 -11.34 -3.06 -6.90
N GLY A 75 -11.70 -3.81 -7.95
CA GLY A 75 -11.29 -3.57 -9.32
C GLY A 75 -9.79 -3.32 -9.48
N GLN A 76 -9.45 -2.23 -10.16
CA GLN A 76 -8.06 -1.81 -10.42
C GLN A 76 -7.50 -0.87 -9.36
N ALA A 77 -8.23 -0.61 -8.26
CA ALA A 77 -7.81 0.35 -7.25
C ALA A 77 -6.51 -0.07 -6.53
N SER A 78 -6.19 -1.37 -6.49
CA SER A 78 -5.05 -1.93 -5.75
C SER A 78 -4.05 -2.63 -6.69
N ALA A 79 -3.80 -2.11 -7.89
CA ALA A 79 -2.85 -2.68 -8.85
C ALA A 79 -1.36 -2.60 -8.40
N GLY A 80 -1.06 -2.92 -7.14
CA GLY A 80 0.20 -2.75 -6.43
C GLY A 80 0.05 -1.97 -5.12
N CYS A 81 -0.87 -1.00 -5.09
CA CYS A 81 -1.13 -0.12 -3.96
C CYS A 81 -1.73 -0.84 -2.74
N LEU A 82 -1.47 -0.31 -1.55
CA LEU A 82 -2.12 -0.72 -0.31
C LEU A 82 -3.40 0.11 -0.15
N VAL A 83 -4.56 -0.56 -0.09
CA VAL A 83 -5.83 0.14 -0.25
C VAL A 83 -6.75 -0.06 0.95
N GLY A 84 -7.10 1.05 1.61
CA GLY A 84 -8.21 1.10 2.57
C GLY A 84 -9.53 1.31 1.81
N ARG A 85 -10.52 0.44 1.97
CA ARG A 85 -11.71 0.41 1.09
C ARG A 85 -12.43 1.76 0.97
N THR A 86 -12.70 2.43 2.08
CA THR A 86 -13.57 3.62 2.10
C THR A 86 -12.79 4.91 2.15
N ARG A 87 -13.33 5.97 1.52
CA ARG A 87 -12.79 7.33 1.62
C ARG A 87 -12.80 7.83 3.06
N LYS A 88 -13.88 7.54 3.81
CA LYS A 88 -14.01 7.92 5.22
C LYS A 88 -12.90 7.28 6.08
N GLY A 89 -12.75 5.95 5.98
CA GLY A 89 -11.73 5.23 6.74
C GLY A 89 -10.31 5.67 6.38
N HIS A 90 -10.07 6.00 5.12
CA HIS A 90 -8.77 6.54 4.69
C HIS A 90 -8.48 7.94 5.25
N ARG A 91 -9.49 8.81 5.36
CA ARG A 91 -9.32 10.12 6.05
C ARG A 91 -9.00 9.93 7.53
N GLU A 92 -9.65 8.99 8.19
CA GLU A 92 -9.37 8.62 9.58
C GLU A 92 -7.93 8.09 9.72
N PHE A 93 -7.51 7.19 8.82
CA PHE A 93 -6.14 6.68 8.73
C PHE A 93 -5.12 7.80 8.55
N MET A 94 -5.31 8.71 7.58
CA MET A 94 -4.38 9.82 7.36
C MET A 94 -4.35 10.80 8.55
N SER A 95 -5.47 11.00 9.23
CA SER A 95 -5.52 11.80 10.47
C SER A 95 -4.62 11.19 11.55
N LEU A 96 -4.68 9.88 11.75
CA LEU A 96 -3.82 9.14 12.69
C LEU A 96 -2.34 9.18 12.27
N VAL A 97 -2.04 8.99 10.98
CA VAL A 97 -0.66 9.08 10.48
C VAL A 97 -0.07 10.46 10.75
N LYS A 98 -0.84 11.53 10.54
CA LYS A 98 -0.38 12.91 10.73
C LYS A 98 -0.33 13.37 12.18
N SER A 99 -0.90 12.61 13.11
CA SER A 99 -0.75 12.87 14.55
C SER A 99 0.57 12.34 15.11
N ASP A 100 1.33 11.56 14.34
CA ASP A 100 2.67 11.10 14.73
C ASP A 100 3.62 12.28 14.99
N ARG A 101 4.21 12.32 16.17
CA ARG A 101 5.12 13.39 16.59
C ARG A 101 6.31 13.58 15.63
N ARG A 102 6.85 12.50 15.08
CA ARG A 102 7.98 12.54 14.12
C ARG A 102 7.59 13.28 12.85
N TYR A 103 6.34 13.10 12.40
CA TYR A 103 5.81 13.85 11.27
C TYR A 103 5.46 15.30 11.63
N GLN A 104 4.96 15.55 12.83
CA GLN A 104 4.69 16.91 13.29
C GLN A 104 5.96 17.76 13.39
N GLU A 105 7.05 17.17 13.89
CA GLU A 105 8.38 17.79 13.97
C GLU A 105 9.05 17.90 12.60
N ASN A 106 8.80 16.95 11.70
CA ASN A 106 9.36 16.93 10.35
C ASN A 106 8.33 16.45 9.32
N ARG A 107 7.73 17.39 8.57
CA ARG A 107 6.75 17.08 7.52
C ARG A 107 7.32 16.23 6.37
N ASN A 108 8.66 16.10 6.28
CA ASN A 108 9.34 15.22 5.33
C ASN A 108 9.64 13.83 5.88
N TYR A 109 9.08 13.45 7.04
CA TYR A 109 9.30 12.15 7.66
C TYR A 109 8.84 10.98 6.77
N THR A 110 9.75 10.02 6.56
CA THR A 110 9.43 8.76 5.89
C THR A 110 8.94 7.73 6.91
N PHE A 111 7.70 7.28 6.75
CA PHE A 111 7.05 6.29 7.59
C PHE A 111 7.55 4.88 7.31
N ILE A 112 7.52 4.06 8.38
CA ILE A 112 7.76 2.62 8.32
C ILE A 112 6.42 1.92 8.20
N THR A 113 6.30 0.99 7.26
CA THR A 113 5.13 0.12 7.12
C THR A 113 5.59 -1.33 7.14
N THR A 114 4.93 -2.14 7.96
CA THR A 114 5.09 -3.60 7.99
C THR A 114 4.11 -4.24 7.04
N ILE A 115 4.61 -5.02 6.09
CA ILE A 115 3.83 -5.81 5.15
C ILE A 115 3.77 -7.24 5.70
N ILE A 116 2.55 -7.68 6.00
CA ILE A 116 2.24 -9.02 6.51
C ILE A 116 1.21 -9.70 5.62
N ALA A 117 1.07 -11.02 5.78
CA ALA A 117 -0.01 -11.75 5.13
C ALA A 117 -1.34 -11.45 5.83
N GLY A 118 -2.40 -11.21 5.07
CA GLY A 118 -3.71 -10.86 5.65
C GLY A 118 -4.31 -11.98 6.50
N ASP A 119 -4.05 -13.23 6.11
CA ASP A 119 -4.42 -14.45 6.84
C ASP A 119 -3.60 -14.68 8.11
N ASP A 120 -2.39 -14.10 8.20
CA ASP A 120 -1.55 -14.15 9.40
C ASP A 120 -2.07 -13.18 10.48
N LEU A 121 -2.50 -11.98 10.07
CA LEU A 121 -3.12 -11.01 10.98
C LEU A 121 -4.37 -11.58 11.66
N VAL A 122 -5.23 -12.26 10.89
CA VAL A 122 -6.48 -12.86 11.42
C VAL A 122 -6.18 -13.90 12.51
N LYS A 123 -5.13 -14.71 12.35
CA LYS A 123 -4.72 -15.69 13.38
C LYS A 123 -4.30 -15.02 14.68
N SER A 124 -3.66 -13.85 14.62
CA SER A 124 -3.25 -13.09 15.81
C SER A 124 -4.41 -12.40 16.53
N MET A 125 -5.56 -12.22 15.87
CA MET A 125 -6.74 -11.53 16.41
C MET A 125 -7.77 -12.45 17.08
N GLY A 126 -7.47 -13.74 17.23
CA GLY A 126 -8.24 -14.68 18.06
C GLY A 126 -9.75 -14.63 17.84
N ARG A 127 -10.21 -14.78 16.60
CA ARG A 127 -11.62 -15.00 16.28
C ARG A 127 -11.83 -16.41 15.76
#